data_AF-A0A1L8MHY6-F1
#
_entry.id   AF-A0A1L8MHY6-F1
#
_cell.length_a   1.000
_cell.length_b   1.000
_cell.length_c   1.000
_cell.angle_alpha   90.00
_cell.angle_beta   90.00
_cell.angle_gamma   90.00
#
_symmetry.space_group_name_H-M   'P 1'
#
loop_
_entity.id
_entity.type
_entity.pdbx_description
1 polymer ?
#
loop_
_entity_poly.entity_id
_entity_poly.type
_entity_poly.pdbx_seq_one_letter_code
_entity_poly.pdbx_strand_id
1 'polypeptide(L)'
;MNYFTSKGLFVRNISKDRYVVEDILGTCSMPFETTEDKLNETLKNNWNLQKLVTLGVTNQFPDLSDFQWQDLEYYYIAHINYSFLNSILAPEEKERFHSLMGLFPLAYSECGHGEGSKEIFESIHNQFKEACSNEGSPLNENDLTVFLIKSQVSRICSDIMSLLNRAITGYSNLLVAQRDCINESHTALHQLNVSEIVHSGQNSYRVATEITSLVISLCSSLDLSAKLIQYINSIKPEKLSFKGARDKQHHEVRKLSPIYFPSKFIQDIVTLQSTAIELPELIQFRNDLIHSTSALELEKIFVGIGHKEINDLPLYYSAQYSRDCFDNGQPHRYLGRDYFSSTQQDIEVKALSWVNSVITYHLEVGKKIHEHLKSVKKT
;
A
#
# COMPACT_ATOMS: atom_id res chain seq x y z
N MET A 1 -0.41 -15.77 -22.33
CA MET A 1 -0.87 -14.87 -21.25
C MET A 1 -1.45 -15.75 -20.16
N ASN A 2 -0.93 -15.62 -18.95
CA ASN A 2 -1.44 -16.35 -17.80
C ASN A 2 -2.31 -15.38 -17.00
N TYR A 3 -3.27 -15.88 -16.25
CA TYR A 3 -4.09 -15.09 -15.33
C TYR A 3 -4.12 -15.80 -14.00
N PHE A 4 -3.99 -15.06 -12.92
CA PHE A 4 -4.27 -15.59 -11.60
C PHE A 4 -5.77 -15.50 -11.36
N THR A 5 -6.39 -16.54 -10.82
CA THR A 5 -7.79 -16.52 -10.44
C THR A 5 -7.95 -16.60 -8.93
N SER A 6 -9.17 -16.33 -8.45
CA SER A 6 -9.56 -16.70 -7.10
C SER A 6 -9.29 -18.18 -6.86
N LYS A 7 -9.11 -18.57 -5.58
CA LYS A 7 -8.80 -19.95 -5.16
C LYS A 7 -7.42 -20.48 -5.61
N GLY A 8 -6.47 -19.59 -5.92
CA GLY A 8 -5.08 -19.96 -6.16
C GLY A 8 -4.80 -20.70 -7.48
N LEU A 9 -5.73 -20.66 -8.43
CA LEU A 9 -5.59 -21.30 -9.73
C LEU A 9 -5.06 -20.33 -10.79
N PHE A 10 -4.45 -20.90 -11.82
CA PHE A 10 -3.90 -20.21 -12.96
C PHE A 10 -4.77 -20.49 -14.16
N VAL A 11 -5.04 -19.47 -14.95
CA VAL A 11 -5.67 -19.61 -16.26
C VAL A 11 -4.61 -19.29 -17.29
N ARG A 12 -4.17 -20.29 -18.03
CA ARG A 12 -3.16 -20.11 -19.08
C ARG A 12 -3.82 -20.15 -20.44
N ASN A 13 -3.60 -19.11 -21.25
CA ASN A 13 -3.94 -19.18 -22.66
C ASN A 13 -2.96 -20.14 -23.35
N ILE A 14 -3.48 -21.23 -23.91
CA ILE A 14 -2.68 -22.25 -24.61
C ILE A 14 -2.71 -22.09 -26.13
N SER A 15 -3.78 -21.51 -26.67
CA SER A 15 -3.92 -21.15 -28.09
C SER A 15 -5.09 -20.17 -28.24
N LYS A 16 -5.28 -19.57 -29.43
CA LYS A 16 -6.36 -18.60 -29.69
C LYS A 16 -7.70 -19.08 -29.11
N ASP A 17 -8.28 -18.25 -28.25
CA ASP A 17 -9.55 -18.47 -27.55
C ASP A 17 -9.65 -19.79 -26.76
N ARG A 18 -8.50 -20.38 -26.41
CA ARG A 18 -8.41 -21.63 -25.65
C ARG A 18 -7.52 -21.45 -24.45
N TYR A 19 -8.10 -21.76 -23.30
CA TYR A 19 -7.49 -21.57 -22.00
C TYR A 19 -7.47 -22.90 -21.26
N VAL A 20 -6.60 -23.01 -20.28
CA VAL A 20 -6.60 -24.10 -19.29
C VAL A 20 -6.64 -23.47 -17.92
N VAL A 21 -7.49 -24.00 -17.04
CA VAL A 21 -7.32 -23.78 -15.60
C VAL A 21 -6.30 -24.79 -15.14
N GLU A 22 -5.26 -24.35 -14.44
CA GLU A 22 -4.15 -25.14 -13.93
C GLU A 22 -3.93 -24.79 -12.45
N ASP A 23 -3.52 -25.76 -11.64
CA ASP A 23 -2.88 -25.46 -10.36
C ASP A 23 -1.44 -24.97 -10.59
N ILE A 24 -0.74 -24.63 -9.51
CA ILE A 24 0.63 -24.10 -9.56
C ILE A 24 1.67 -25.10 -10.10
N LEU A 25 1.34 -26.39 -10.16
CA LEU A 25 2.20 -27.46 -10.69
C LEU A 25 1.87 -27.81 -12.15
N GLY A 26 0.84 -27.19 -12.73
CA GLY A 26 0.31 -27.54 -14.05
C GLY A 26 -0.42 -28.88 -14.09
N THR A 27 -0.76 -29.46 -12.92
CA THR A 27 -1.21 -30.86 -12.83
C THR A 27 -2.70 -31.06 -13.08
N CYS A 28 -3.55 -30.11 -12.68
CA CYS A 28 -4.99 -30.15 -12.98
C CYS A 28 -5.34 -29.23 -14.14
N SER A 29 -5.13 -29.67 -15.39
CA SER A 29 -5.42 -28.87 -16.59
C SER A 29 -6.79 -29.22 -17.20
N MET A 30 -7.79 -28.35 -17.03
CA MET A 30 -9.05 -28.45 -17.78
C MET A 30 -9.07 -27.43 -18.93
N PRO A 31 -8.92 -27.87 -20.20
CA PRO A 31 -9.00 -26.97 -21.33
C PRO A 31 -10.44 -26.53 -21.58
N PHE A 32 -10.62 -25.24 -21.88
CA PHE A 32 -11.90 -24.65 -22.23
C PHE A 32 -11.74 -23.56 -23.28
N GLU A 33 -12.81 -23.31 -24.03
CA GLU A 33 -12.85 -22.31 -25.08
C GLU A 33 -13.64 -21.10 -24.62
N THR A 34 -13.07 -19.91 -24.78
CA THR A 34 -13.73 -18.62 -24.52
C THR A 34 -12.93 -17.50 -25.17
N THR A 35 -13.54 -16.34 -25.37
CA THR A 35 -12.83 -15.14 -25.81
C THR A 35 -12.34 -14.36 -24.58
N GLU A 36 -11.28 -13.54 -24.73
CA GLU A 36 -10.68 -12.84 -23.57
C GLU A 36 -11.66 -11.93 -22.82
N ASP A 37 -12.59 -11.29 -23.55
CA ASP A 37 -13.67 -10.46 -23.01
C ASP A 37 -14.70 -11.26 -22.19
N LYS A 38 -14.87 -12.56 -22.49
CA LYS A 38 -15.80 -13.46 -21.80
C LYS A 38 -15.13 -14.38 -20.78
N LEU A 39 -13.82 -14.24 -20.59
CA LEU A 39 -13.03 -15.13 -19.75
C LEU A 39 -13.52 -15.11 -18.29
N ASN A 40 -13.78 -13.94 -17.72
CA ASN A 40 -14.25 -13.80 -16.35
C ASN A 40 -15.65 -14.41 -16.14
N GLU A 41 -16.57 -14.20 -17.07
CA GLU A 41 -17.91 -14.78 -17.02
C GLU A 41 -17.85 -16.31 -17.11
N THR A 42 -17.00 -16.82 -18.02
CA THR A 42 -16.82 -18.26 -18.24
C THR A 42 -16.21 -18.93 -17.00
N LEU A 43 -15.18 -18.32 -16.40
CA LEU A 43 -14.55 -18.80 -15.18
C LEU A 43 -15.52 -18.85 -13.99
N LYS A 44 -16.37 -17.81 -13.88
CA LYS A 44 -17.37 -17.72 -12.82
C LYS A 44 -18.48 -18.76 -12.99
N ASN A 45 -19.00 -18.93 -14.20
CA ASN A 45 -20.11 -19.84 -14.48
C ASN A 45 -19.70 -21.31 -14.38
N ASN A 46 -18.50 -21.65 -14.82
CA ASN A 46 -18.07 -23.05 -14.92
C ASN A 46 -17.36 -23.55 -13.65
N TRP A 47 -16.61 -22.69 -12.94
CA TRP A 47 -15.78 -23.10 -11.80
C TRP A 47 -15.90 -22.19 -10.57
N ASN A 48 -16.79 -21.18 -10.62
CA ASN A 48 -16.89 -20.14 -9.60
C ASN A 48 -15.52 -19.51 -9.29
N LEU A 49 -14.74 -19.27 -10.36
CA LEU A 49 -13.43 -18.61 -10.34
C LEU A 49 -13.57 -17.20 -10.91
N GLN A 50 -12.78 -16.27 -10.38
CA GLN A 50 -12.69 -14.91 -10.89
C GLN A 50 -11.25 -14.66 -11.30
N LYS A 51 -10.99 -14.24 -12.54
CA LYS A 51 -9.65 -13.76 -12.92
C LYS A 51 -9.38 -12.48 -12.12
N LEU A 52 -8.27 -12.49 -11.39
CA LEU A 52 -7.84 -11.46 -10.46
C LEU A 52 -6.82 -10.53 -11.12
N VAL A 53 -5.76 -11.10 -11.70
CA VAL A 53 -4.67 -10.34 -12.35
C VAL A 53 -4.15 -11.09 -13.56
N THR A 54 -3.57 -10.36 -14.50
CA THR A 54 -2.73 -10.97 -15.54
C THR A 54 -1.40 -11.43 -14.93
N LEU A 55 -0.75 -12.41 -15.53
CA LEU A 55 0.54 -12.95 -15.15
C LEU A 55 1.44 -12.95 -16.39
N GLY A 56 2.40 -12.02 -16.41
CA GLY A 56 3.54 -12.02 -17.32
C GLY A 56 4.51 -13.14 -16.90
N VAL A 57 4.90 -14.00 -17.84
CA VAL A 57 5.71 -15.18 -17.54
C VAL A 57 7.17 -14.80 -17.33
N THR A 58 7.63 -14.86 -16.08
CA THR A 58 8.84 -15.58 -15.66
C THR A 58 8.73 -15.91 -14.18
N ASN A 59 8.45 -17.17 -13.80
CA ASN A 59 8.60 -17.88 -12.51
C ASN A 59 8.74 -17.13 -11.15
N GLN A 60 8.32 -15.87 -11.04
CA GLN A 60 8.35 -15.04 -9.85
C GLN A 60 7.20 -14.04 -9.98
N PHE A 61 6.21 -14.20 -9.10
CA PHE A 61 5.22 -13.19 -8.74
C PHE A 61 4.17 -12.75 -9.78
N PRO A 62 3.04 -12.16 -9.32
CA PRO A 62 2.01 -11.67 -10.19
C PRO A 62 2.47 -10.47 -11.02
N ASP A 63 1.86 -10.29 -12.20
CA ASP A 63 2.05 -9.09 -13.00
C ASP A 63 1.49 -7.90 -12.22
N LEU A 64 2.39 -7.05 -11.73
CA LEU A 64 2.05 -5.83 -10.99
C LEU A 64 1.66 -4.69 -11.93
N SER A 65 1.56 -4.94 -13.25
CA SER A 65 1.15 -3.94 -14.26
C SER A 65 -0.20 -3.30 -13.94
N ASP A 66 -1.10 -4.05 -13.30
CA ASP A 66 -2.44 -3.61 -12.93
C ASP A 66 -2.42 -2.54 -11.81
N PHE A 67 -1.29 -2.38 -11.11
CA PHE A 67 -1.12 -1.38 -10.04
C PHE A 67 -0.71 0.02 -10.53
N GLN A 68 -0.68 0.23 -11.86
CA GLN A 68 -0.39 1.53 -12.47
C GLN A 68 0.85 2.21 -11.89
N TRP A 69 1.92 1.43 -11.68
CA TRP A 69 3.13 1.90 -10.99
C TRP A 69 3.76 3.12 -11.66
N GLN A 70 3.74 3.17 -12.99
CA GLN A 70 4.21 4.32 -13.77
C GLN A 70 3.44 5.60 -13.43
N ASP A 71 2.13 5.51 -13.17
CA ASP A 71 1.31 6.66 -12.79
C ASP A 71 1.63 7.11 -11.34
N LEU A 72 1.86 6.16 -10.43
CA LEU A 72 2.33 6.48 -9.07
C LEU A 72 3.71 7.17 -9.09
N GLU A 73 4.66 6.65 -9.87
CA GLU A 73 5.99 7.26 -10.05
C GLU A 73 5.88 8.64 -10.70
N TYR A 74 5.03 8.78 -11.71
CA TYR A 74 4.72 10.07 -12.32
C TYR A 74 4.31 11.09 -11.25
N TYR A 75 3.36 10.77 -10.37
CA TYR A 75 2.91 11.72 -9.35
C TYR A 75 3.91 11.92 -8.22
N TYR A 76 4.30 10.85 -7.51
CA TYR A 76 5.05 10.96 -6.26
C TYR A 76 6.57 11.12 -6.45
N ILE A 77 7.14 10.64 -7.55
CA ILE A 77 8.58 10.80 -7.80
C ILE A 77 8.85 12.02 -8.69
N ALA A 78 8.14 12.14 -9.81
CA ALA A 78 8.48 13.15 -10.81
C ALA A 78 7.77 14.49 -10.60
N HIS A 79 6.47 14.51 -10.33
CA HIS A 79 5.66 15.70 -10.62
C HIS A 79 5.07 16.47 -9.44
N ILE A 80 4.81 15.87 -8.27
CA ILE A 80 4.36 16.65 -7.11
C ILE A 80 5.45 17.63 -6.68
N ASN A 81 6.69 17.17 -6.58
CA ASN A 81 7.82 18.01 -6.19
C ASN A 81 8.07 19.16 -7.19
N TYR A 82 8.01 18.85 -8.49
CA TYR A 82 8.17 19.86 -9.53
C TYR A 82 7.04 20.89 -9.53
N SER A 83 5.78 20.44 -9.47
CA SER A 83 4.63 21.34 -9.40
C SER A 83 4.63 22.17 -8.13
N PHE A 84 5.07 21.61 -7.01
CA PHE A 84 5.19 22.31 -5.74
C PHE A 84 6.23 23.43 -5.80
N LEU A 85 7.40 23.21 -6.40
CA LEU A 85 8.37 24.29 -6.60
C LEU A 85 7.81 25.44 -7.44
N ASN A 86 7.12 25.11 -8.54
CA ASN A 86 6.48 26.12 -9.39
C ASN A 86 5.36 26.90 -8.68
N SER A 87 4.81 26.37 -7.59
CA SER A 87 3.72 26.98 -6.86
C SER A 87 4.20 27.85 -5.69
N ILE A 88 5.50 27.88 -5.40
CA ILE A 88 6.10 28.75 -4.37
C ILE A 88 7.19 29.69 -4.92
N LEU A 89 7.78 29.38 -6.08
CA LEU A 89 8.80 30.20 -6.75
C LEU A 89 8.34 30.70 -8.12
N ALA A 90 8.69 31.94 -8.43
CA ALA A 90 8.59 32.51 -9.78
C ALA A 90 9.64 31.87 -10.72
N PRO A 91 9.48 31.98 -12.05
CA PRO A 91 10.39 31.34 -13.02
C PRO A 91 11.87 31.69 -12.81
N GLU A 92 12.20 32.96 -12.61
CA GLU A 92 13.57 33.45 -12.38
C GLU A 92 14.15 32.94 -11.06
N GLU A 93 13.34 32.93 -9.99
CA GLU A 93 13.72 32.39 -8.68
C GLU A 93 14.06 30.90 -8.78
N LYS A 94 13.33 30.15 -9.61
CA LYS A 94 13.54 28.72 -9.83
C LYS A 94 14.82 28.42 -10.60
N GLU A 95 15.11 29.18 -11.67
CA GLU A 95 16.36 29.01 -12.43
C GLU A 95 17.57 29.27 -11.54
N ARG A 96 17.53 30.34 -10.75
CA ARG A 96 18.53 30.61 -9.72
C ARG A 96 18.59 29.49 -8.69
N PHE A 97 17.47 29.03 -8.15
CA PHE A 97 17.47 27.94 -7.15
C PHE A 97 18.09 26.65 -7.70
N HIS A 98 17.81 26.28 -8.95
CA HIS A 98 18.40 25.09 -9.57
C HIS A 98 19.90 25.20 -9.82
N SER A 99 20.43 26.39 -10.14
CA SER A 99 21.88 26.58 -10.29
C SER A 99 22.64 26.48 -8.96
N LEU A 100 21.93 26.67 -7.84
CA LEU A 100 22.49 26.64 -6.48
C LEU A 100 22.29 25.30 -5.77
N MET A 101 21.53 24.36 -6.34
CA MET A 101 21.16 23.11 -5.67
C MET A 101 22.35 22.26 -5.20
N GLY A 102 23.47 22.28 -5.92
CA GLY A 102 24.69 21.55 -5.57
C GLY A 102 25.48 22.15 -4.41
N LEU A 103 25.09 23.33 -3.92
CA LEU A 103 25.78 24.05 -2.85
C LEU A 103 25.16 23.79 -1.46
N PHE A 104 23.99 23.16 -1.39
CA PHE A 104 23.37 22.84 -0.11
C PHE A 104 24.04 21.63 0.56
N PRO A 105 24.37 21.69 1.86
CA PRO A 105 24.93 20.55 2.57
C PRO A 105 24.05 19.30 2.45
N LEU A 106 24.68 18.15 2.12
CA LEU A 106 24.02 16.85 2.09
C LEU A 106 23.33 16.50 3.42
N ALA A 107 23.88 16.97 4.55
CA ALA A 107 23.27 16.78 5.86
C ALA A 107 21.80 17.28 5.91
N TYR A 108 21.47 18.35 5.18
CA TYR A 108 20.08 18.83 5.09
C TYR A 108 19.17 17.95 4.24
N SER A 109 19.72 17.10 3.36
CA SER A 109 18.89 16.16 2.58
C SER A 109 18.28 15.05 3.44
N GLU A 110 18.83 14.80 4.64
CA GLU A 110 18.32 13.80 5.58
C GLU A 110 17.25 14.34 6.56
N CYS A 111 16.82 15.59 6.40
CA CYS A 111 15.85 16.34 7.24
C CYS A 111 15.03 15.49 8.21
N GLY A 112 15.56 15.29 9.42
CA GLY A 112 14.92 14.62 10.54
C GLY A 112 15.67 15.06 11.80
N HIS A 113 15.08 15.97 12.56
CA HIS A 113 15.61 16.35 13.87
C HIS A 113 15.46 15.17 14.83
N GLY A 114 16.42 14.23 14.80
CA GLY A 114 16.61 13.23 15.84
C GLY A 114 17.39 13.82 17.00
N GLU A 115 17.09 13.40 18.23
CA GLU A 115 17.71 13.94 19.45
C GLU A 115 19.24 13.73 19.50
N GLY A 116 19.77 12.70 18.82
CA GLY A 116 21.20 12.36 18.84
C GLY A 116 22.12 13.21 17.93
N SER A 117 21.58 14.04 17.03
CA SER A 117 22.37 14.79 16.02
C SER A 117 22.21 16.31 16.11
N LYS A 118 21.50 16.80 17.12
CA LYS A 118 21.10 18.20 17.26
C LYS A 118 22.27 19.18 17.23
N GLU A 119 23.32 18.93 17.99
CA GLU A 119 24.50 19.82 18.08
C GLU A 119 25.28 19.91 16.77
N ILE A 120 25.42 18.78 16.05
CA ILE A 120 26.07 18.72 14.74
C ILE A 120 25.24 19.51 13.72
N PHE A 121 23.93 19.33 13.72
CA PHE A 121 23.03 20.07 12.83
C PHE A 121 23.00 21.57 13.14
N GLU A 122 23.01 21.95 14.42
CA GLU A 122 23.14 23.36 14.83
C GLU A 122 24.46 23.96 14.37
N SER A 123 25.57 23.23 14.48
CA SER A 123 26.88 23.65 13.98
C SER A 123 26.87 23.86 12.46
N ILE A 124 26.36 22.88 11.69
CA ILE A 124 26.22 22.97 10.23
C ILE A 124 25.32 24.17 9.86
N HIS A 125 24.26 24.41 10.62
CA HIS A 125 23.35 25.52 10.38
C HIS A 125 23.95 26.89 10.65
N ASN A 126 24.72 27.01 11.73
CA ASN A 126 25.41 28.26 12.05
C ASN A 126 26.49 28.56 11.01
N GLN A 127 27.26 27.56 10.57
CA GLN A 127 28.24 27.71 9.49
C GLN A 127 27.58 28.11 8.16
N PHE A 128 26.43 27.52 7.84
CA PHE A 128 25.68 27.89 6.65
C PHE A 128 25.18 29.35 6.72
N LYS A 129 24.65 29.78 7.87
CA LYS A 129 24.21 31.18 8.08
C LYS A 129 25.36 32.17 7.97
N GLU A 130 26.52 31.84 8.53
CA GLU A 130 27.74 32.64 8.39
C GLU A 130 28.15 32.74 6.92
N ALA A 131 28.12 31.62 6.18
CA ALA A 131 28.39 31.61 4.75
C ALA A 131 27.38 32.44 3.95
N CYS A 132 26.09 32.45 4.29
CA CYS A 132 25.08 33.32 3.67
C CYS A 132 25.26 34.81 3.98
N SER A 133 25.90 35.15 5.09
CA SER A 133 26.09 36.53 5.54
C SER A 133 27.31 37.21 4.88
N ASN A 134 28.16 36.45 4.20
CA ASN A 134 29.31 36.96 3.46
C ASN A 134 28.86 37.61 2.14
N GLU A 135 29.32 38.84 1.86
CA GLU A 135 28.91 39.66 0.69
C GLU A 135 29.13 38.97 -0.68
N GLY A 136 30.01 37.97 -0.76
CA GLY A 136 30.27 37.19 -1.98
C GLY A 136 29.49 35.88 -2.12
N SER A 137 28.58 35.57 -1.18
CA SER A 137 27.87 34.30 -1.16
C SER A 137 26.76 34.25 -2.21
N PRO A 138 26.66 33.17 -3.01
CA PRO A 138 25.56 33.02 -3.95
C PRO A 138 24.25 32.55 -3.27
N LEU A 139 24.32 32.11 -2.00
CA LEU A 139 23.23 31.54 -1.22
C LEU A 139 22.67 32.54 -0.21
N ASN A 140 21.34 32.54 -0.04
CA ASN A 140 20.67 33.26 1.03
C ASN A 140 19.78 32.33 1.88
N GLU A 141 19.27 32.84 3.01
CA GLU A 141 18.42 32.06 3.93
C GLU A 141 17.10 31.60 3.29
N ASN A 142 16.57 32.35 2.32
CA ASN A 142 15.36 31.96 1.60
C ASN A 142 15.63 30.74 0.70
N ASP A 143 16.80 30.67 0.06
CA ASP A 143 17.20 29.52 -0.75
C ASP A 143 17.28 28.24 0.11
N LEU A 144 17.85 28.34 1.33
CA LEU A 144 17.84 27.24 2.30
C LEU A 144 16.42 26.85 2.71
N THR A 145 15.57 27.84 3.00
CA THR A 145 14.17 27.58 3.39
C THR A 145 13.43 26.81 2.30
N VAL A 146 13.59 27.21 1.04
CA VAL A 146 13.01 26.51 -0.12
C VAL A 146 13.58 25.09 -0.22
N PHE A 147 14.91 24.93 -0.08
CA PHE A 147 15.56 23.62 -0.13
C PHE A 147 15.00 22.66 0.91
N LEU A 148 14.85 23.11 2.16
CA LEU A 148 14.33 22.29 3.26
C LEU A 148 12.86 21.89 3.04
N ILE A 149 12.01 22.84 2.61
CA ILE A 149 10.60 22.55 2.33
C ILE A 149 10.48 21.55 1.17
N LYS A 150 11.21 21.77 0.07
CA LYS A 150 11.25 20.87 -1.09
C LYS A 150 11.72 19.46 -0.68
N SER A 151 12.78 19.37 0.12
CA SER A 151 13.34 18.10 0.57
C SER A 151 12.35 17.34 1.45
N GLN A 152 11.62 18.03 2.34
CA GLN A 152 10.58 17.42 3.16
C GLN A 152 9.43 16.86 2.32
N VAL A 153 8.96 17.59 1.29
CA VAL A 153 7.93 17.09 0.36
C VAL A 153 8.44 15.85 -0.38
N SER A 154 9.64 15.94 -0.96
CA SER A 154 10.25 14.83 -1.73
C SER A 154 10.42 13.58 -0.88
N ARG A 155 10.88 13.73 0.38
CA ARG A 155 11.04 12.65 1.33
C ARG A 155 9.72 11.95 1.62
N ILE A 156 8.66 12.70 1.98
CA ILE A 156 7.36 12.10 2.28
C ILE A 156 6.83 11.34 1.06
N CYS A 157 6.97 11.88 -0.15
CA CYS A 157 6.57 11.19 -1.37
C CYS A 157 7.38 9.91 -1.62
N SER A 158 8.70 9.95 -1.43
CA SER A 158 9.57 8.78 -1.54
C SER A 158 9.23 7.70 -0.51
N ASP A 159 8.95 8.10 0.74
CA ASP A 159 8.56 7.20 1.82
C ASP A 159 7.21 6.54 1.53
N ILE A 160 6.24 7.27 0.94
CA ILE A 160 4.98 6.68 0.44
C ILE A 160 5.27 5.59 -0.59
N MET A 161 6.08 5.87 -1.61
CA MET A 161 6.42 4.89 -2.65
C MET A 161 7.14 3.67 -2.06
N SER A 162 8.06 3.88 -1.12
CA SER A 162 8.76 2.78 -0.44
C SER A 162 7.81 1.91 0.37
N LEU A 163 6.80 2.49 1.03
CA LEU A 163 5.80 1.74 1.80
C LEU A 163 4.85 0.96 0.90
N LEU A 164 4.42 1.55 -0.23
CA LEU A 164 3.62 0.84 -1.22
C LEU A 164 4.40 -0.35 -1.81
N ASN A 165 5.67 -0.16 -2.13
CA ASN A 165 6.54 -1.25 -2.59
C ASN A 165 6.70 -2.36 -1.53
N ARG A 166 6.90 -1.97 -0.25
CA ARG A 166 6.96 -2.92 0.86
C ARG A 166 5.65 -3.68 1.05
N ALA A 167 4.51 -3.00 0.91
CA ALA A 167 3.19 -3.63 0.96
C ALA A 167 3.05 -4.67 -0.16
N ILE A 168 3.36 -4.32 -1.40
CA ILE A 168 3.30 -5.26 -2.54
C ILE A 168 4.24 -6.45 -2.33
N THR A 169 5.44 -6.21 -1.78
CA THR A 169 6.38 -7.28 -1.40
C THR A 169 5.80 -8.17 -0.30
N GLY A 170 5.15 -7.58 0.71
CA GLY A 170 4.45 -8.32 1.77
C GLY A 170 3.29 -9.15 1.24
N TYR A 171 2.47 -8.61 0.33
CA TYR A 171 1.41 -9.36 -0.35
C TYR A 171 1.98 -10.53 -1.15
N SER A 172 3.06 -10.28 -1.89
CA SER A 172 3.79 -11.29 -2.63
C SER A 172 4.27 -12.42 -1.70
N ASN A 173 4.99 -12.09 -0.63
CA ASN A 173 5.47 -13.08 0.34
C ASN A 173 4.34 -13.80 1.07
N LEU A 174 3.23 -13.12 1.35
CA LEU A 174 2.01 -13.71 1.90
C LEU A 174 1.53 -14.85 1.02
N LEU A 175 1.38 -14.62 -0.29
CA LEU A 175 0.96 -15.66 -1.24
C LEU A 175 1.89 -16.87 -1.18
N VAL A 176 3.21 -16.66 -1.14
CA VAL A 176 4.21 -17.73 -1.04
C VAL A 176 4.06 -18.51 0.26
N ALA A 177 4.03 -17.81 1.40
CA ALA A 177 3.93 -18.43 2.71
C ALA A 177 2.62 -19.22 2.88
N GLN A 178 1.52 -18.72 2.31
CA GLN A 178 0.26 -19.44 2.31
C GLN A 178 0.34 -20.73 1.51
N ARG A 179 1.09 -20.75 0.41
CA ARG A 179 1.23 -21.96 -0.40
C ARG A 179 2.04 -23.02 0.33
N ASP A 180 3.09 -22.61 1.03
CA ASP A 180 3.84 -23.51 1.90
C ASP A 180 2.93 -24.16 2.96
N CYS A 181 2.07 -23.36 3.62
CA CYS A 181 1.06 -23.85 4.58
C CYS A 181 0.07 -24.84 3.97
N ILE A 182 -0.43 -24.56 2.77
CA ILE A 182 -1.42 -25.39 2.07
C ILE A 182 -0.79 -26.74 1.70
N ASN A 183 0.43 -26.74 1.15
CA ASN A 183 1.13 -27.96 0.73
C ASN A 183 1.45 -28.89 1.90
N GLU A 184 1.92 -28.32 3.02
CA GLU A 184 2.17 -29.09 4.24
C GLU A 184 0.88 -29.65 4.82
N SER A 185 -0.16 -28.82 4.90
CA SER A 185 -1.47 -29.23 5.40
C SER A 185 -2.07 -30.34 4.56
N HIS A 186 -1.99 -30.27 3.22
CA HIS A 186 -2.47 -31.33 2.34
C HIS A 186 -1.79 -32.67 2.62
N THR A 187 -0.47 -32.66 2.80
CA THR A 187 0.29 -33.86 3.16
C THR A 187 -0.18 -34.44 4.49
N ALA A 188 -0.39 -33.58 5.49
CA ALA A 188 -0.87 -33.97 6.80
C ALA A 188 -2.31 -34.51 6.79
N LEU A 189 -3.22 -33.90 6.03
CA LEU A 189 -4.61 -34.35 5.87
C LEU A 189 -4.68 -35.79 5.35
N HIS A 190 -3.90 -36.10 4.31
CA HIS A 190 -3.82 -37.46 3.75
C HIS A 190 -3.19 -38.47 4.73
N GLN A 191 -2.12 -38.09 5.43
CA GLN A 191 -1.44 -38.96 6.39
C GLN A 191 -2.32 -39.28 7.61
N LEU A 192 -3.06 -38.29 8.10
CA LEU A 192 -3.93 -38.41 9.27
C LEU A 192 -5.33 -38.92 8.92
N ASN A 193 -5.67 -38.99 7.63
CA ASN A 193 -6.99 -39.36 7.11
C ASN A 193 -8.12 -38.52 7.73
N VAL A 194 -7.90 -37.20 7.79
CA VAL A 194 -8.86 -36.21 8.29
C VAL A 194 -9.22 -35.24 7.15
N SER A 195 -10.41 -34.64 7.21
CA SER A 195 -10.87 -33.68 6.20
C SER A 195 -10.44 -32.24 6.47
N GLU A 196 -9.93 -31.95 7.68
CA GLU A 196 -9.52 -30.62 8.13
C GLU A 196 -8.33 -30.70 9.08
N ILE A 197 -7.45 -29.71 9.03
CA ILE A 197 -6.34 -29.52 9.97
C ILE A 197 -6.16 -28.03 10.31
N VAL A 198 -5.78 -27.77 11.55
CA VAL A 198 -5.29 -26.47 12.01
C VAL A 198 -3.77 -26.49 11.94
N HIS A 199 -3.20 -25.72 11.01
CA HIS A 199 -1.76 -25.52 10.91
C HIS A 199 -1.30 -24.44 11.90
N SER A 200 -0.39 -24.81 12.80
CA SER A 200 0.27 -23.92 13.74
C SER A 200 1.77 -24.25 13.75
N GLY A 201 2.55 -23.51 12.96
CA GLY A 201 3.97 -23.77 12.74
C GLY A 201 4.70 -22.59 12.08
N GLN A 202 5.94 -22.82 11.62
CA GLN A 202 6.79 -21.76 11.06
C GLN A 202 6.17 -21.06 9.85
N ASN A 203 5.51 -21.82 8.96
CA ASN A 203 4.88 -21.25 7.78
C ASN A 203 3.63 -20.42 8.15
N SER A 204 2.87 -20.82 9.17
CA SER A 204 1.72 -20.06 9.61
C SER A 204 2.11 -18.76 10.31
N TYR A 205 3.18 -18.79 11.09
CA TYR A 205 3.82 -17.59 11.63
C TYR A 205 4.32 -16.65 10.52
N ARG A 206 4.89 -17.21 9.46
CA ARG A 206 5.35 -16.44 8.30
C ARG A 206 4.17 -15.74 7.63
N VAL A 207 3.05 -16.43 7.39
CA VAL A 207 1.85 -15.76 6.85
C VAL A 207 1.40 -14.61 7.77
N ALA A 208 1.26 -14.85 9.07
CA ALA A 208 0.87 -13.82 10.03
C ALA A 208 1.81 -12.60 10.01
N THR A 209 3.11 -12.84 9.82
CA THR A 209 4.12 -11.79 9.69
C THR A 209 3.94 -11.00 8.40
N GLU A 210 3.76 -11.67 7.26
CA GLU A 210 3.63 -11.01 5.96
C GLU A 210 2.34 -10.19 5.85
N ILE A 211 1.21 -10.70 6.37
CA ILE A 211 -0.04 -9.92 6.42
C ILE A 211 0.09 -8.70 7.35
N THR A 212 0.76 -8.85 8.49
CA THR A 212 0.99 -7.75 9.42
C THR A 212 1.86 -6.67 8.77
N SER A 213 2.95 -7.09 8.11
CA SER A 213 3.85 -6.21 7.37
C SER A 213 3.12 -5.47 6.24
N LEU A 214 2.29 -6.18 5.47
CA LEU A 214 1.43 -5.61 4.43
C LEU A 214 0.54 -4.50 5.00
N VAL A 215 -0.25 -4.83 6.03
CA VAL A 215 -1.27 -3.94 6.59
C VAL A 215 -0.64 -2.70 7.22
N ILE A 216 0.43 -2.88 7.99
CA ILE A 216 1.19 -1.76 8.57
C ILE A 216 1.73 -0.86 7.45
N SER A 217 2.28 -1.44 6.38
CA SER A 217 2.85 -0.66 5.28
C SER A 217 1.78 0.14 4.52
N LEU A 218 0.64 -0.48 4.21
CA LEU A 218 -0.49 0.19 3.56
C LEU A 218 -1.07 1.32 4.43
N CYS A 219 -1.32 1.08 5.72
CA CYS A 219 -1.83 2.14 6.57
C CYS A 219 -0.82 3.26 6.81
N SER A 220 0.47 2.93 6.88
CA SER A 220 1.52 3.94 7.04
C SER A 220 1.60 4.83 5.79
N SER A 221 1.38 4.29 4.58
CA SER A 221 1.35 5.11 3.36
C SER A 221 0.16 6.08 3.37
N LEU A 222 -1.01 5.65 3.87
CA LEU A 222 -2.17 6.51 4.06
C LEU A 222 -1.91 7.63 5.09
N ASP A 223 -1.24 7.32 6.21
CA ASP A 223 -0.84 8.31 7.20
C ASP A 223 0.16 9.33 6.62
N LEU A 224 1.13 8.87 5.82
CA LEU A 224 2.05 9.75 5.12
C LEU A 224 1.36 10.63 4.06
N SER A 225 0.31 10.14 3.40
CA SER A 225 -0.52 10.97 2.51
C SER A 225 -1.16 12.13 3.28
N ALA A 226 -1.73 11.86 4.46
CA ALA A 226 -2.30 12.91 5.31
C ALA A 226 -1.23 13.90 5.81
N LYS A 227 -0.04 13.39 6.16
CA LYS A 227 1.12 14.20 6.52
C LYS A 227 1.58 15.09 5.37
N LEU A 228 1.63 14.58 4.14
CA LEU A 228 1.95 15.35 2.93
C LEU A 228 0.94 16.48 2.70
N ILE A 229 -0.35 16.16 2.72
CA ILE A 229 -1.44 17.14 2.53
C ILE A 229 -1.34 18.22 3.60
N GLN A 230 -1.22 17.85 4.88
CA GLN A 230 -1.07 18.83 5.95
C GLN A 230 0.17 19.70 5.75
N TYR A 231 1.30 19.09 5.38
CA TYR A 231 2.57 19.79 5.25
C TYR A 231 2.49 20.88 4.19
N ILE A 232 2.09 20.51 2.97
CA ILE A 232 1.89 21.46 1.87
C ILE A 232 0.84 22.52 2.28
N ASN A 233 -0.25 22.10 2.92
CA ASN A 233 -1.28 23.00 3.37
C ASN A 233 -0.83 24.00 4.44
N SER A 234 0.28 23.75 5.15
CA SER A 234 0.83 24.67 6.14
C SER A 234 1.73 25.77 5.56
N ILE A 235 2.12 25.65 4.29
CA ILE A 235 3.03 26.58 3.62
C ILE A 235 2.30 27.85 3.19
N LYS A 236 2.93 29.01 3.46
CA LYS A 236 2.45 30.33 3.04
C LYS A 236 3.40 30.89 1.97
N PRO A 237 3.01 30.97 0.69
CA PRO A 237 3.89 31.45 -0.40
C PRO A 237 4.47 32.84 -0.18
N GLU A 238 3.69 33.73 0.42
CA GLU A 238 4.11 35.12 0.67
C GLU A 238 5.16 35.24 1.78
N LYS A 239 5.28 34.22 2.64
CA LYS A 239 6.23 34.19 3.74
C LYS A 239 6.64 32.76 4.02
N LEU A 240 7.57 32.26 3.19
CA LEU A 240 8.12 30.92 3.35
C LEU A 240 8.83 30.81 4.70
N SER A 241 8.55 29.72 5.40
CA SER A 241 9.26 29.35 6.63
C SER A 241 9.29 27.84 6.71
N PHE A 242 10.47 27.28 6.96
CA PHE A 242 10.59 25.85 7.14
C PHE A 242 10.00 25.45 8.49
N LYS A 243 9.17 24.41 8.46
CA LYS A 243 8.69 23.68 9.64
C LYS A 243 8.82 22.21 9.33
N GLY A 244 9.14 21.39 10.32
CA GLY A 244 9.07 19.94 10.17
C GLY A 244 7.62 19.49 9.93
N ALA A 245 7.43 18.46 9.12
CA ALA A 245 6.12 17.84 8.96
C ALA A 245 5.71 17.18 10.29
N ARG A 246 4.48 17.46 10.74
CA ARG A 246 3.94 16.87 11.99
C ARG A 246 3.33 15.51 11.68
N ASP A 247 3.27 14.64 12.69
CA ASP A 247 2.59 13.37 12.52
C ASP A 247 1.09 13.59 12.42
N LYS A 248 0.50 13.03 11.37
CA LYS A 248 -0.93 13.04 11.11
C LYS A 248 -1.38 11.65 10.70
N GLN A 249 -2.49 11.26 11.31
CA GLN A 249 -3.18 10.04 10.95
C GLN A 249 -4.13 10.32 9.79
N HIS A 250 -4.34 9.31 8.95
CA HIS A 250 -5.17 9.40 7.74
C HIS A 250 -6.58 9.97 7.99
N HIS A 251 -7.22 9.55 9.07
CA HIS A 251 -8.57 9.99 9.47
C HIS A 251 -8.62 11.45 9.98
N GLU A 252 -7.48 12.10 10.18
CA GLU A 252 -7.40 13.49 10.64
C GLU A 252 -7.44 14.51 9.51
N VAL A 253 -7.42 14.08 8.24
CA VAL A 253 -7.51 14.98 7.06
C VAL A 253 -8.76 15.87 7.15
N ARG A 254 -9.88 15.35 7.67
CA ARG A 254 -11.13 16.10 7.92
C ARG A 254 -10.99 17.29 8.87
N LYS A 255 -9.92 17.35 9.67
CA LYS A 255 -9.66 18.43 10.64
C LYS A 255 -8.71 19.49 10.07
N LEU A 256 -8.23 19.34 8.83
CA LEU A 256 -7.31 20.29 8.22
C LEU A 256 -8.03 21.57 7.82
N SER A 257 -7.59 22.70 8.36
CA SER A 257 -8.04 24.02 7.92
C SER A 257 -7.46 24.33 6.53
N PRO A 258 -8.27 24.63 5.52
CA PRO A 258 -7.79 24.93 4.17
C PRO A 258 -7.04 26.27 4.18
N ILE A 259 -5.72 26.23 3.93
CA ILE A 259 -4.88 27.44 3.83
C ILE A 259 -4.29 27.51 2.43
N TYR A 260 -3.65 26.42 1.98
CA TYR A 260 -3.05 26.31 0.65
C TYR A 260 -3.94 25.53 -0.32
N PHE A 261 -4.58 24.46 0.16
CA PHE A 261 -5.56 23.70 -0.61
C PHE A 261 -6.97 24.28 -0.38
N PRO A 262 -7.83 24.30 -1.41
CA PRO A 262 -9.20 24.77 -1.28
C PRO A 262 -10.04 23.78 -0.44
N SER A 263 -11.10 24.27 0.21
CA SER A 263 -12.01 23.43 0.99
C SER A 263 -12.57 22.25 0.18
N LYS A 264 -12.84 22.48 -1.11
CA LYS A 264 -13.30 21.44 -2.05
C LYS A 264 -12.29 20.30 -2.18
N PHE A 265 -10.98 20.60 -2.25
CA PHE A 265 -9.95 19.58 -2.30
C PHE A 265 -10.01 18.69 -1.05
N ILE A 266 -10.07 19.29 0.15
CA ILE A 266 -10.14 18.54 1.40
C ILE A 266 -11.42 17.69 1.45
N GLN A 267 -12.55 18.23 1.00
CA GLN A 267 -13.82 17.51 0.93
C GLN A 267 -13.77 16.32 -0.05
N ASP A 268 -13.14 16.49 -1.21
CA ASP A 268 -12.95 15.41 -2.18
C ASP A 268 -12.13 14.27 -1.56
N ILE A 269 -11.02 14.59 -0.88
CA ILE A 269 -10.20 13.58 -0.20
C ILE A 269 -11.02 12.87 0.89
N VAL A 270 -11.77 13.60 1.72
CA VAL A 270 -12.64 13.00 2.75
C VAL A 270 -13.71 12.10 2.11
N THR A 271 -14.24 12.48 0.95
CA THR A 271 -15.21 11.66 0.22
C THR A 271 -14.57 10.35 -0.23
N LEU A 272 -13.39 10.39 -0.84
CA LEU A 272 -12.62 9.19 -1.22
C LEU A 272 -12.37 8.26 -0.03
N GLN A 273 -12.06 8.82 1.15
CA GLN A 273 -11.88 8.03 2.38
C GLN A 273 -13.16 7.33 2.83
N SER A 274 -14.32 7.98 2.67
CA SER A 274 -15.61 7.48 3.14
C SER A 274 -16.27 6.48 2.18
N THR A 275 -16.01 6.59 0.88
CA THR A 275 -16.64 5.73 -0.14
C THR A 275 -15.89 4.43 -0.35
N ALA A 276 -14.60 4.37 0.00
CA ALA A 276 -13.79 3.17 -0.09
C ALA A 276 -13.99 2.29 1.17
N ILE A 277 -14.96 1.37 1.11
CA ILE A 277 -15.32 0.46 2.23
C ILE A 277 -14.10 -0.28 2.81
N GLU A 278 -13.11 -0.57 1.96
CA GLU A 278 -11.89 -1.28 2.33
C GLU A 278 -10.94 -0.49 3.23
N LEU A 279 -10.92 0.85 3.15
CA LEU A 279 -9.96 1.67 3.91
C LEU A 279 -10.29 1.74 5.42
N PRO A 280 -11.55 1.99 5.84
CA PRO A 280 -11.91 1.91 7.26
C PRO A 280 -11.62 0.55 7.88
N GLU A 281 -11.90 -0.53 7.15
CA GLU A 281 -11.65 -1.89 7.61
C GLU A 281 -10.14 -2.15 7.80
N LEU A 282 -9.33 -1.81 6.80
CA LEU A 282 -7.88 -1.95 6.88
C LEU A 282 -7.28 -1.17 8.07
N ILE A 283 -7.75 0.06 8.31
CA ILE A 283 -7.31 0.89 9.44
C ILE A 283 -7.73 0.28 10.78
N GLN A 284 -8.94 -0.27 10.86
CA GLN A 284 -9.40 -0.99 12.04
C GLN A 284 -8.52 -2.21 12.29
N PHE A 285 -8.20 -2.98 11.25
CA PHE A 285 -7.35 -4.16 11.38
C PHE A 285 -5.93 -3.80 11.86
N ARG A 286 -5.32 -2.72 11.35
CA ARG A 286 -4.06 -2.21 11.90
C ARG A 286 -4.17 -1.88 13.39
N ASN A 287 -5.23 -1.19 13.81
CA ASN A 287 -5.39 -0.84 15.23
C ASN A 287 -5.52 -2.10 16.09
N ASP A 288 -6.23 -3.11 15.61
CA ASP A 288 -6.34 -4.39 16.28
C ASP A 288 -4.97 -5.10 16.38
N LEU A 289 -4.16 -5.09 15.32
CA LEU A 289 -2.80 -5.65 15.34
C LEU A 289 -1.88 -4.97 16.37
N ILE A 290 -1.99 -3.65 16.52
CA ILE A 290 -1.13 -2.87 17.43
C ILE A 290 -1.59 -3.03 18.90
N HIS A 291 -2.89 -3.19 19.13
CA HIS A 291 -3.49 -3.11 20.46
C HIS A 291 -4.02 -4.43 21.02
N SER A 292 -4.06 -5.51 20.23
CA SER A 292 -4.60 -6.80 20.66
C SER A 292 -3.53 -7.87 20.80
N THR A 293 -3.61 -8.64 21.90
CA THR A 293 -2.83 -9.87 22.12
C THR A 293 -3.26 -11.04 21.22
N SER A 294 -4.35 -10.88 20.46
CA SER A 294 -4.86 -11.86 19.50
C SER A 294 -4.01 -12.02 18.23
N ALA A 295 -2.83 -11.38 18.16
CA ALA A 295 -1.80 -11.71 17.17
C ALA A 295 -1.41 -13.21 17.20
N LEU A 296 -1.54 -13.86 18.37
CA LEU A 296 -1.35 -15.31 18.55
C LEU A 296 -2.37 -16.18 17.79
N GLU A 297 -3.50 -15.61 17.35
CA GLU A 297 -4.54 -16.33 16.59
C GLU A 297 -4.37 -16.22 15.07
N LEU A 298 -3.63 -15.22 14.58
CA LEU A 298 -3.24 -15.12 13.17
C LEU A 298 -2.30 -16.25 12.74
N GLU A 299 -1.62 -16.88 13.69
CA GLU A 299 -0.72 -18.01 13.49
C GLU A 299 -1.45 -19.33 13.25
N LYS A 300 -2.79 -19.38 13.39
CA LYS A 300 -3.58 -20.59 13.16
C LYS A 300 -4.24 -20.50 11.79
N ILE A 301 -3.82 -21.40 10.90
CA ILE A 301 -4.35 -21.48 9.54
C ILE A 301 -5.16 -22.75 9.42
N PHE A 302 -6.42 -22.59 9.06
CA PHE A 302 -7.32 -23.72 8.87
C PHE A 302 -7.28 -24.15 7.41
N VAL A 303 -7.17 -25.46 7.17
CA VAL A 303 -7.05 -26.06 5.83
C VAL A 303 -7.91 -27.32 5.75
N GLY A 304 -8.78 -27.44 4.73
CA GLY A 304 -9.67 -28.61 4.58
C GLY A 304 -10.01 -29.05 3.14
N ILE A 305 -10.49 -30.29 2.97
CA ILE A 305 -10.85 -30.94 1.70
C ILE A 305 -12.33 -31.38 1.72
N GLY A 306 -13.09 -31.11 0.65
CA GLY A 306 -14.40 -31.73 0.41
C GLY A 306 -15.58 -31.22 1.25
N HIS A 307 -15.47 -30.05 1.89
CA HIS A 307 -16.60 -29.46 2.60
C HIS A 307 -17.63 -28.86 1.62
N LYS A 308 -18.93 -29.01 1.97
CA LYS A 308 -20.13 -28.62 1.18
C LYS A 308 -20.14 -27.20 0.57
N GLU A 309 -19.22 -26.35 0.99
CA GLU A 309 -19.09 -24.96 0.58
C GLU A 309 -18.22 -24.80 -0.68
N ILE A 310 -17.56 -25.86 -1.15
CA ILE A 310 -16.68 -25.85 -2.32
C ILE A 310 -16.88 -27.13 -3.15
N ASN A 311 -17.31 -26.97 -4.40
CA ASN A 311 -17.44 -28.05 -5.38
C ASN A 311 -16.09 -28.72 -5.70
N ASP A 312 -15.65 -29.69 -4.89
CA ASP A 312 -14.55 -30.62 -5.16
C ASP A 312 -13.21 -30.00 -5.61
N LEU A 313 -12.84 -28.81 -5.08
CA LEU A 313 -11.53 -28.17 -5.29
C LEU A 313 -10.76 -28.00 -3.96
N PRO A 314 -9.42 -28.11 -3.97
CA PRO A 314 -8.64 -28.28 -2.74
C PRO A 314 -8.45 -26.96 -1.96
N LEU A 315 -8.63 -27.07 -0.63
CA LEU A 315 -7.97 -26.29 0.44
C LEU A 315 -8.43 -24.83 0.58
N TYR A 316 -9.42 -24.64 1.45
CA TYR A 316 -9.84 -23.31 1.92
C TYR A 316 -8.87 -22.78 2.99
N TYR A 317 -8.56 -21.48 2.93
CA TYR A 317 -7.64 -20.77 3.82
C TYR A 317 -8.40 -19.68 4.59
N SER A 318 -8.39 -19.74 5.92
CA SER A 318 -8.89 -18.65 6.78
C SER A 318 -7.81 -18.31 7.80
N ALA A 319 -7.25 -17.11 7.69
CA ALA A 319 -6.58 -16.47 8.81
C ALA A 319 -7.59 -15.55 9.51
N GLN A 320 -7.59 -15.55 10.83
CA GLN A 320 -8.58 -14.81 11.61
C GLN A 320 -8.31 -13.30 11.54
N TYR A 321 -9.00 -12.61 10.63
CA TYR A 321 -9.01 -11.15 10.59
C TYR A 321 -10.14 -10.60 11.44
N SER A 322 -9.80 -9.57 12.21
CA SER A 322 -10.66 -8.75 13.07
C SER A 322 -12.09 -9.26 13.22
N ARG A 323 -12.31 -10.03 14.30
CA ARG A 323 -13.64 -10.31 14.84
C ARG A 323 -14.58 -10.93 13.83
N ASP A 324 -14.23 -12.15 13.45
CA ASP A 324 -15.20 -13.23 13.28
C ASP A 324 -16.01 -13.25 14.59
N CYS A 325 -16.99 -12.35 14.77
CA CYS A 325 -17.80 -12.18 15.97
C CYS A 325 -19.28 -12.10 15.58
N PHE A 326 -20.17 -12.69 16.38
CA PHE A 326 -21.60 -12.42 16.29
C PHE A 326 -21.89 -10.92 16.43
N ASP A 327 -23.08 -10.47 16.04
CA ASP A 327 -23.53 -9.07 16.16
C ASP A 327 -23.42 -8.50 17.60
N ASN A 328 -23.33 -9.37 18.60
CA ASN A 328 -23.14 -9.03 20.01
C ASN A 328 -21.65 -8.83 20.41
N GLY A 329 -20.71 -8.96 19.47
CA GLY A 329 -19.28 -8.81 19.68
C GLY A 329 -18.54 -10.05 20.19
N GLN A 330 -19.20 -11.20 20.38
CA GLN A 330 -18.53 -12.46 20.74
C GLN A 330 -17.86 -13.12 19.53
N PRO A 331 -16.60 -13.57 19.61
CA PRO A 331 -15.96 -14.31 18.54
C PRO A 331 -16.73 -15.57 18.11
N HIS A 332 -17.02 -15.72 16.82
CA HIS A 332 -17.48 -16.92 16.12
C HIS A 332 -16.64 -18.15 16.48
N ARG A 333 -15.35 -17.98 16.83
CA ARG A 333 -14.46 -19.07 17.25
C ARG A 333 -14.05 -18.88 18.72
N TYR A 334 -14.59 -19.71 19.59
CA TYR A 334 -14.09 -19.92 20.95
C TYR A 334 -13.62 -21.36 21.08
N LEU A 335 -12.63 -21.59 21.96
CA LEU A 335 -12.07 -22.90 22.36
C LEU A 335 -13.04 -24.07 22.18
N GLY A 336 -12.70 -25.01 21.29
CA GLY A 336 -13.30 -26.34 21.22
C GLY A 336 -14.28 -26.62 20.08
N ARG A 337 -14.16 -25.99 18.90
CA ARG A 337 -14.92 -26.40 17.69
C ARG A 337 -14.07 -26.37 16.41
N ASP A 338 -14.34 -27.37 15.56
CA ASP A 338 -13.56 -27.84 14.41
C ASP A 338 -14.30 -27.65 13.06
N TYR A 339 -14.84 -26.46 12.74
CA TYR A 339 -15.46 -26.26 11.42
C TYR A 339 -15.53 -24.79 10.94
N PHE A 340 -15.44 -24.62 9.63
CA PHE A 340 -15.59 -23.36 8.88
C PHE A 340 -17.04 -22.84 8.84
N SER A 341 -17.20 -21.51 8.71
CA SER A 341 -18.51 -20.86 8.46
C SER A 341 -18.59 -20.26 7.05
N SER A 342 -19.73 -20.50 6.40
CA SER A 342 -20.07 -20.33 4.98
C SER A 342 -19.98 -18.94 4.32
N THR A 343 -19.39 -17.92 4.93
CA THR A 343 -19.48 -16.52 4.46
C THR A 343 -18.14 -15.81 4.22
N GLN A 344 -17.01 -16.50 4.34
CA GLN A 344 -15.70 -15.84 4.47
C GLN A 344 -14.94 -15.66 3.14
N GLN A 345 -14.51 -14.42 2.87
CA GLN A 345 -13.65 -14.05 1.75
C GLN A 345 -12.20 -14.47 2.04
N ASP A 346 -11.55 -15.13 1.08
CA ASP A 346 -10.14 -15.54 1.17
C ASP A 346 -9.25 -14.31 1.45
N ILE A 347 -8.31 -14.45 2.39
CA ILE A 347 -7.40 -13.36 2.74
C ILE A 347 -6.57 -12.88 1.56
N GLU A 348 -6.27 -13.72 0.58
CA GLU A 348 -5.55 -13.27 -0.61
C GLU A 348 -6.37 -12.25 -1.39
N VAL A 349 -7.67 -12.57 -1.54
CA VAL A 349 -8.62 -11.70 -2.21
C VAL A 349 -8.83 -10.42 -1.38
N LYS A 350 -8.83 -10.54 -0.06
CA LYS A 350 -8.99 -9.40 0.85
C LYS A 350 -7.77 -8.49 0.91
N ALA A 351 -6.58 -9.07 1.02
CA ALA A 351 -5.30 -8.38 0.96
C ALA A 351 -5.13 -7.66 -0.39
N LEU A 352 -5.51 -8.32 -1.49
CA LEU A 352 -5.51 -7.72 -2.81
C LEU A 352 -6.52 -6.56 -2.91
N SER A 353 -7.72 -6.67 -2.33
CA SER A 353 -8.69 -5.58 -2.34
C SER A 353 -8.20 -4.37 -1.52
N TRP A 354 -7.50 -4.60 -0.41
CA TRP A 354 -6.81 -3.54 0.34
C TRP A 354 -5.71 -2.87 -0.47
N VAL A 355 -4.82 -3.65 -1.09
CA VAL A 355 -3.75 -3.11 -1.95
C VAL A 355 -4.33 -2.25 -3.07
N ASN A 356 -5.33 -2.78 -3.80
CA ASN A 356 -6.00 -2.05 -4.89
C ASN A 356 -6.64 -0.76 -4.41
N SER A 357 -7.36 -0.80 -3.29
CA SER A 357 -8.05 0.37 -2.75
C SER A 357 -7.06 1.47 -2.33
N VAL A 358 -5.95 1.08 -1.70
CA VAL A 358 -4.91 2.02 -1.26
C VAL A 358 -4.16 2.62 -2.45
N ILE A 359 -3.83 1.82 -3.47
CA ILE A 359 -3.18 2.32 -4.70
C ILE A 359 -4.11 3.27 -5.46
N THR A 360 -5.38 2.90 -5.63
CA THR A 360 -6.40 3.77 -6.26
C THR A 360 -6.52 5.09 -5.51
N TYR A 361 -6.59 5.04 -4.17
CA TYR A 361 -6.59 6.23 -3.34
C TYR A 361 -5.35 7.10 -3.60
N HIS A 362 -4.15 6.52 -3.62
CA HIS A 362 -2.92 7.26 -3.84
C HIS A 362 -2.82 7.89 -5.23
N LEU A 363 -3.33 7.22 -6.27
CA LEU A 363 -3.40 7.75 -7.63
C LEU A 363 -4.33 8.97 -7.70
N GLU A 364 -5.54 8.86 -7.17
CA GLU A 364 -6.51 9.95 -7.14
C GLU A 364 -6.00 11.16 -6.33
N VAL A 365 -5.42 10.90 -5.15
CA VAL A 365 -4.84 11.96 -4.32
C VAL A 365 -3.64 12.61 -5.00
N GLY A 366 -2.72 11.80 -5.56
CA GLY A 366 -1.53 12.28 -6.24
C GLY A 366 -1.86 13.16 -7.44
N LYS A 367 -2.84 12.73 -8.25
CA LYS A 367 -3.39 13.51 -9.36
C LYS A 367 -3.98 14.83 -8.88
N LYS A 368 -4.86 14.82 -7.88
CA LYS A 368 -5.49 16.05 -7.35
C LYS A 368 -4.45 17.02 -6.79
N ILE A 369 -3.45 16.54 -6.06
CA ILE A 369 -2.35 17.37 -5.55
C ILE A 369 -1.62 18.01 -6.72
N HIS A 370 -1.20 17.21 -7.71
CA HIS A 370 -0.47 17.69 -8.88
C HIS A 370 -1.25 18.75 -9.67
N GLU A 371 -2.53 18.49 -9.96
CA GLU A 371 -3.42 19.40 -10.70
C GLU A 371 -3.62 20.72 -9.96
N HIS A 372 -3.86 20.66 -8.64
CA HIS A 372 -3.99 21.87 -7.82
C HIS A 372 -2.69 22.70 -7.87
N LEU A 373 -1.55 22.08 -7.59
CA LEU A 373 -0.24 22.75 -7.58
C LEU A 373 0.09 23.39 -8.93
N LYS A 374 -0.26 22.74 -10.04
CA LYS A 374 -0.10 23.28 -11.39
C LYS A 374 -0.97 24.53 -11.61
N SER A 375 -2.16 24.59 -11.02
CA SER A 375 -3.10 25.70 -11.17
C SER A 375 -2.71 26.94 -10.36
N VAL A 376 -2.07 26.75 -9.19
CA VAL A 376 -1.63 27.85 -8.30
C VAL A 376 -0.19 28.29 -8.55
N LYS A 377 0.30 28.11 -9.78
CA LYS A 377 1.66 28.50 -10.17
C LYS A 377 1.91 29.98 -9.86
N LYS A 378 3.03 30.29 -9.20
CA LYS A 378 3.45 31.67 -8.93
C LYS A 378 3.94 32.28 -10.26
N THR A 379 3.28 33.36 -10.68
CA THR A 379 3.59 34.09 -11.93
C THR A 379 4.88 34.86 -11.81
#